data_AF-A0AAV9LF72-F1
#
_entry.id   AF-A0AAV9LF72-F1
#
_cell.length_a   1.000
_cell.length_b   1.000
_cell.length_c   1.000
_cell.angle_alpha   90.00
_cell.angle_beta   90.00
_cell.angle_gamma   90.00
#
_symmetry.space_group_name_H-M   'P 1'
#
loop_
_entity.id
_entity.type
_entity.pdbx_description
1 polymer ?
#
loop_
_entity_poly.entity_id
_entity_poly.type
_entity_poly.pdbx_seq_one_letter_code
_entity_poly.pdbx_strand_id
1 'polypeptide(L)' 'MRLLMADKTVKRPIGVLQDVLVKVESFIFPTDFVILHCEDDFEVPIILGRPFLATGCSLVDMGKGQMKF' A
#
# COMPACT_ATOMS: atom_id res chain seq x y z
N MET A 1 -7.09 14.49 7.88
CA MET A 1 -6.99 14.01 6.49
C MET A 1 -8.17 13.07 6.20
N ARG A 2 -8.72 13.06 4.99
CA ARG A 2 -9.76 12.12 4.54
C ARG A 2 -9.31 11.50 3.22
N LEU A 3 -9.49 10.20 3.07
CA LEU A 3 -9.11 9.47 1.85
C LEU A 3 -10.38 9.03 1.12
N LEU A 4 -10.46 9.36 -0.18
CA LEU A 4 -11.49 8.83 -1.07
C LEU A 4 -10.96 7.53 -1.69
N MET A 5 -11.63 6.42 -1.39
CA MET A 5 -11.27 5.09 -1.84
C MET A 5 -11.84 4.80 -3.24
N ALA A 6 -11.37 3.74 -3.90
CA ALA A 6 -11.82 3.38 -5.25
C ALA A 6 -13.31 2.99 -5.31
N ASP A 7 -13.84 2.44 -4.21
CA ASP A 7 -15.27 2.13 -4.01
C ASP A 7 -16.12 3.38 -3.69
N LYS A 8 -15.52 4.58 -3.76
CA LYS A 8 -16.11 5.88 -3.42
C LYS A 8 -16.43 6.06 -1.94
N THR A 9 -15.99 5.17 -1.06
CA THR A 9 -16.09 5.37 0.38
C THR A 9 -15.06 6.40 0.85
N VAL A 10 -15.39 7.12 1.92
CA VAL A 10 -14.47 8.07 2.55
C VAL A 10 -13.98 7.48 3.85
N LYS A 11 -12.68 7.20 3.93
CA LYS A 11 -12.04 6.65 5.13
C LYS A 11 -11.25 7.74 5.85
N ARG A 12 -11.30 7.72 7.18
CA ARG A 12 -10.46 8.56 8.04
C ARG A 12 -9.26 7.74 8.49
N PRO A 13 -8.02 8.18 8.21
CA PRO A 13 -6.83 7.57 8.80
C PRO A 13 -6.87 7.59 10.31
N ILE A 14 -6.39 6.51 10.92
CA ILE A 14 -6.10 6.41 12.36
C ILE A 14 -4.76 7.10 12.64
N GLY A 15 -3.79 6.91 11.75
CA GLY A 15 -2.45 7.46 11.91
C GLY A 15 -1.59 7.22 10.67
N VAL A 16 -0.34 7.64 10.77
CA VAL A 16 0.70 7.39 9.77
C VAL A 16 1.85 6.68 10.48
N LEU A 17 2.30 5.57 9.92
CA LEU A 17 3.51 4.88 10.33
C LEU A 17 4.64 5.33 9.42
N GLN A 18 5.68 5.93 10.00
CA GLN A 18 6.77 6.56 9.26
C GLN A 18 8.01 5.65 9.22
N ASP A 19 8.82 5.80 8.17
CA ASP A 19 10.15 5.17 8.02
C ASP A 19 10.14 3.64 8.15
N VAL A 20 9.10 3.00 7.62
CA VAL A 20 8.95 1.54 7.65
C VAL A 20 9.81 0.90 6.58
N LEU A 21 10.63 -0.08 6.97
CA LEU A 21 11.36 -0.92 6.04
C LEU A 21 10.49 -2.07 5.57
N VAL A 22 10.16 -2.09 4.27
CA VAL A 22 9.40 -3.15 3.62
C VAL A 22 10.35 -4.02 2.82
N LYS A 23 10.39 -5.32 3.15
CA LYS A 23 11.13 -6.29 2.37
C LYS A 23 10.25 -6.86 1.26
N VAL A 24 10.72 -6.78 0.02
CA VAL A 24 10.09 -7.41 -1.14
C VAL A 24 11.13 -8.27 -1.85
N GLU A 25 10.92 -9.58 -1.88
CA GLU A 25 11.92 -10.57 -2.33
C GLU A 25 13.28 -10.37 -1.63
N SER A 26 14.28 -9.90 -2.36
CA SER A 26 15.63 -9.60 -1.88
C SER A 26 15.86 -8.11 -1.58
N PHE A 27 14.92 -7.24 -1.92
CA PHE A 27 15.03 -5.79 -1.76
C PHE A 27 14.39 -5.29 -0.46
N ILE A 28 14.87 -4.14 0.03
CA ILE A 28 14.30 -3.44 1.18
C ILE A 28 14.07 -1.99 0.77
N PHE A 29 12.84 -1.52 0.94
CA PHE A 29 12.43 -0.14 0.61
C PHE A 29 11.94 0.57 1.87
N PRO A 30 12.43 1.79 2.17
CA PRO A 30 11.82 2.64 3.19
C PRO A 30 10.53 3.26 2.63
N THR A 31 9.46 3.25 3.42
CA THR A 31 8.20 3.93 3.05
C THR A 31 7.35 4.25 4.27
N ASP A 32 6.40 5.17 4.08
CA ASP A 32 5.39 5.50 5.09
C ASP A 32 4.07 4.81 4.75
N PHE A 33 3.34 4.39 5.78
CA PHE A 33 1.99 3.82 5.63
C PHE A 33 0.94 4.68 6.31
N VAL A 34 -0.21 4.84 5.64
CA VAL A 34 -1.41 5.38 6.27
C VAL A 34 -2.21 4.21 6.86
N ILE A 35 -2.47 4.25 8.16
CA ILE A 35 -3.25 3.23 8.85
C ILE A 35 -4.72 3.60 8.80
N LEU A 36 -5.55 2.67 8.32
CA LEU A 36 -7.01 2.81 8.21
C LEU A 36 -7.71 1.81 9.13
N HIS A 37 -8.87 2.20 9.65
CA HIS A 37 -9.79 1.25 10.29
C HIS A 37 -10.49 0.43 9.20
N CYS A 38 -10.39 -0.90 9.27
CA CYS A 38 -11.13 -1.84 8.45
C CYS A 38 -12.11 -2.60 9.35
N GLU A 39 -13.29 -2.95 8.83
CA GLU A 39 -14.24 -3.80 9.57
C GLU A 39 -13.66 -5.22 9.66
N ASP A 40 -13.99 -5.93 10.74
CA ASP A 40 -13.25 -7.10 11.27
C ASP A 40 -13.18 -8.35 10.33
N ASP A 41 -13.81 -8.30 9.15
CA ASP A 41 -13.96 -9.44 8.23
C ASP A 41 -12.98 -9.45 7.03
N PHE A 42 -12.04 -8.52 6.95
CA PHE A 42 -11.07 -8.49 5.85
C PHE A 42 -9.67 -8.85 6.34
N GLU A 43 -9.06 -9.87 5.71
CA GLU A 43 -7.61 -10.05 5.68
C GLU A 43 -6.96 -8.69 5.48
N VAL A 44 -6.25 -8.17 6.49
CA VAL A 44 -5.80 -6.77 6.57
C VAL A 44 -4.98 -6.42 5.31
N PRO A 45 -5.56 -5.76 4.29
CA PRO A 45 -4.93 -5.71 2.99
C PRO A 45 -3.91 -4.56 2.99
N ILE A 46 -2.66 -4.87 2.62
CA ILE A 46 -1.64 -3.84 2.38
C ILE A 46 -1.84 -3.28 0.97
N ILE A 47 -2.18 -2.00 0.89
CA ILE A 47 -2.35 -1.30 -0.38
C ILE A 47 -1.04 -0.59 -0.74
N LEU A 48 -0.37 -1.07 -1.78
CA LEU A 48 0.82 -0.40 -2.33
C LEU A 48 0.39 0.68 -3.32
N GLY A 49 0.56 1.93 -2.91
CA GLY A 49 0.28 3.08 -3.78
C GLY A 49 1.30 3.21 -4.91
N ARG A 50 0.93 3.93 -5.98
CA ARG A 50 1.83 4.30 -7.08
C ARG A 50 3.18 4.89 -6.64
N PRO A 51 3.27 5.73 -5.58
CA PRO A 51 4.56 6.24 -5.10
C PRO A 51 5.54 5.12 -4.70
N PHE A 52 5.07 4.12 -3.95
CA PHE A 52 5.92 2.98 -3.55
C PHE A 52 6.39 2.17 -4.75
N LEU A 53 5.47 1.89 -5.69
CA LEU A 53 5.78 1.21 -6.94
C LEU A 53 6.84 1.96 -7.76
N ALA A 54 6.78 3.29 -7.78
CA ALA A 54 7.77 4.12 -8.47
C ALA A 54 9.16 4.07 -7.81
N THR A 55 9.24 3.94 -6.47
CA THR A 55 10.53 3.85 -5.75
C THR A 55 11.37 2.67 -6.21
N GLY A 56 10.74 1.51 -6.44
CA GLY A 56 11.42 0.32 -6.93
C GLY A 56 11.43 0.17 -8.45
N CYS A 57 11.03 1.20 -9.21
CA CYS A 57 10.84 1.10 -10.67
C CYS A 57 10.02 -0.13 -11.09
N SER A 58 9.02 -0.49 -10.27
CA SER A 58 8.36 -1.80 -10.39
C SER A 58 7.59 -1.94 -11.69
N LEU A 59 7.63 -3.13 -12.29
CA LEU A 59 6.82 -3.52 -13.43
C LEU A 59 5.62 -4.33 -12.96
N VAL A 60 4.41 -3.90 -13.31
CA VAL A 60 3.16 -4.58 -12.94
C VAL A 60 2.55 -5.23 -14.18
N ASP A 61 2.45 -6.56 -14.17
CA ASP A 61 1.71 -7.34 -15.15
C ASP A 61 0.28 -7.57 -14.64
N MET A 62 -0.65 -6.77 -15.18
CA MET A 62 -2.06 -6.82 -14.81
C MET A 62 -2.76 -8.11 -15.23
N GLY A 63 -2.31 -8.75 -16.33
CA GLY A 63 -2.90 -9.98 -16.82
C GLY A 63 -2.57 -11.19 -15.94
N LYS A 64 -1.38 -11.17 -15.34
CA LYS A 64 -0.91 -12.22 -14.42
C LYS A 64 -1.12 -11.90 -12.94
N GLY A 65 -1.47 -10.66 -12.61
CA GLY A 65 -1.52 -10.20 -11.21
C GLY A 65 -0.14 -10.25 -10.54
N GLN A 66 0.93 -10.01 -11.31
CA GLN A 66 2.30 -10.11 -10.84
C GLN A 66 2.97 -8.74 -10.86
N MET A 67 3.89 -8.54 -9.92
CA MET A 67 4.73 -7.37 -9.85
C MET A 67 6.19 -7.81 -9.74
N LYS A 68 7.07 -7.10 -10.43
CA LYS A 68 8.51 -7.28 -10.36
C LYS A 68 9.17 -5.99 -9.91
N PHE A 69 10.09 -6.11 -8.97
CA PHE A 69 10.97 -5.04 -8.51
C PHE A 69 12.36 -5.23 -9.11
#